data_AF-A0A2R6N8P2-F1
#
_entry.id   AF-A0A2R6N8P2-F1
#
_cell.length_a   1.000
_cell.length_b   1.000
_cell.length_c   1.000
_cell.angle_alpha   90.00
_cell.angle_beta   90.00
_cell.angle_gamma   90.00
#
_symmetry.space_group_name_H-M   'P 1'
#
loop_
_entity.id
_entity.type
_entity.pdbx_description
1 polymer ?
#
loop_
_entity_poly.entity_id
_entity_poly.type
_entity_poly.pdbx_seq_one_letter_code
_entity_poly.pdbx_strand_id
1 'polypeptide(L)' 'QQEALVLALERGYFDVPRDVSADDLGEELNISGQAFSRRLQRGHRSILTNLLSDLADQ' A
#
# COMPACT_ATOMS: atom_id res chain seq x y z
N GLN A 1 -6.89 -1.16 -4.99
CA GLN A 1 -6.08 -1.58 -3.82
C GLN A 1 -4.74 -2.12 -4.26
N GLN A 2 -4.74 -3.14 -5.14
CA GLN A 2 -3.52 -3.66 -5.75
C GLN A 2 -2.66 -2.57 -6.39
N GLU A 3 -3.26 -1.70 -7.20
CA GLU A 3 -2.56 -0.55 -7.82
C GLU A 3 -1.83 0.33 -6.80
N ALA A 4 -2.45 0.68 -5.66
CA ALA A 4 -1.81 1.51 -4.64
C ALA A 4 -0.66 0.78 -3.91
N LEU A 5 -0.76 -0.55 -3.74
CA LEU A 5 0.31 -1.36 -3.16
C LEU A 5 1.50 -1.51 -4.11
N VAL A 6 1.22 -1.77 -5.39
CA VAL A 6 2.23 -1.87 -6.45
C VAL A 6 2.95 -0.54 -6.59
N LEU A 7 2.20 0.57 -6.70
CA LEU A 7 2.78 1.89 -6.82
C LEU A 7 3.63 2.26 -5.59
N ALA A 8 3.15 1.98 -4.37
CA ALA A 8 3.94 2.19 -3.16
C ALA A 8 5.26 1.39 -3.17
N LEU A 9 5.22 0.14 -3.65
CA LEU A 9 6.41 -0.71 -3.73
C LEU A 9 7.40 -0.20 -4.78
N GLU A 10 6.92 0.10 -5.99
CA GLU A 10 7.75 0.51 -7.12
C GLU A 10 8.38 1.89 -6.93
N ARG A 11 7.73 2.76 -6.17
CA ARG A 11 8.18 4.14 -5.93
C ARG A 11 9.02 4.31 -4.66
N GLY A 12 9.31 3.23 -3.93
CA GLY A 12 10.14 3.29 -2.72
C GLY A 12 9.44 3.88 -1.50
N TYR A 13 8.11 3.77 -1.42
CA TYR A 13 7.34 4.20 -0.24
C TYR A 13 7.71 3.40 1.02
N PHE A 14 8.25 2.20 0.85
CA PHE A 14 8.64 1.31 1.94
C PHE A 14 10.13 1.36 2.27
N ASP A 15 10.92 2.17 1.55
CA ASP A 15 12.35 2.25 1.74
C ASP A 15 12.73 3.05 3.00
N VAL A 16 13.97 2.89 3.44
CA VAL A 16 14.52 3.57 4.61
C VAL A 16 15.85 4.24 4.23
N PRO A 17 15.92 5.57 4.07
CA PRO A 17 14.78 6.52 4.10
C PRO A 17 13.80 6.30 2.93
N ARG A 18 12.57 6.79 3.06
CA ARG A 18 11.57 6.68 1.99
C ARG A 18 11.93 7.59 0.82
N ASP A 19 11.75 7.08 -0.39
CA ASP A 19 11.96 7.84 -1.63
C ASP A 19 10.74 8.71 -1.99
N VAL A 20 9.53 8.31 -1.58
CA VAL A 20 8.27 9.04 -1.83
C VAL A 20 7.36 9.09 -0.61
N SER A 21 6.53 10.14 -0.53
CA SER A 21 5.47 10.28 0.48
C SER A 21 4.12 9.73 0.01
N ALA A 22 3.16 9.66 0.93
CA ALA A 22 1.79 9.25 0.57
C ALA A 22 1.06 10.33 -0.23
N ASP A 23 1.44 11.61 -0.04
CA ASP A 23 0.87 12.73 -0.78
C ASP A 23 1.33 12.70 -2.23
N ASP A 24 2.63 12.48 -2.49
CA ASP A 24 3.18 12.32 -3.85
C ASP A 24 2.46 11.20 -4.62
N LEU A 25 2.25 10.06 -3.97
CA LEU A 25 1.54 8.91 -4.58
C LEU A 25 0.03 9.15 -4.71
N GLY A 26 -0.54 9.98 -3.84
CA GLY A 26 -1.92 10.44 -3.98
C GLY A 26 -2.09 11.29 -5.23
N GLU A 27 -1.20 12.26 -5.44
CA GLU A 27 -1.18 13.14 -6.60
C GLU A 27 -1.08 12.34 -7.91
N GLU A 28 -0.19 11.34 -7.98
CA GLU A 28 -0.05 10.47 -9.15
C GLU A 28 -1.34 9.72 -9.49
N LEU A 29 -2.14 9.34 -8.48
CA LEU A 29 -3.43 8.69 -8.65
C LEU A 29 -4.63 9.67 -8.68
N ASN A 30 -4.38 10.98 -8.75
CA ASN A 30 -5.40 12.03 -8.70
C ASN A 30 -6.35 11.91 -7.48
N ILE A 31 -5.80 11.58 -6.32
CA ILE A 31 -6.49 11.48 -5.03
C ILE A 31 -5.67 12.19 -3.93
N SER A 32 -6.25 12.41 -2.76
CA SER A 32 -5.45 12.91 -1.63
C SER A 32 -4.51 11.81 -1.09
N GLY A 33 -3.38 12.18 -0.49
CA GLY A 33 -2.51 11.21 0.18
C GLY A 33 -3.19 10.50 1.36
N GLN A 34 -4.19 11.14 1.98
CA GLN A 34 -5.07 10.47 2.95
C GLN A 34 -5.92 9.36 2.30
N ALA A 35 -6.47 9.61 1.11
CA ALA A 35 -7.20 8.60 0.35
C ALA A 35 -6.28 7.47 -0.12
N PHE A 36 -5.06 7.80 -0.55
CA PHE A 36 -4.01 6.82 -0.86
C PHE A 36 -3.69 5.94 0.35
N SER A 37 -3.40 6.55 1.51
CA SER A 37 -3.08 5.84 2.76
C SER A 37 -4.19 4.87 3.17
N ARG A 38 -5.46 5.27 3.04
CA ARG A 38 -6.60 4.37 3.28
C ARG A 38 -6.67 3.21 2.29
N ARG A 39 -6.37 3.43 1.00
CA ARG A 39 -6.30 2.36 -0.01
C ARG A 39 -5.19 1.37 0.35
N LEU A 40 -4.01 1.88 0.71
CA LEU A 40 -2.85 1.08 1.11
C LEU A 40 -3.15 0.24 2.35
N GLN A 41 -3.69 0.83 3.41
CA GLN A 41 -4.09 0.11 4.63
C GLN A 41 -5.08 -1.03 4.36
N ARG A 42 -6.10 -0.77 3.53
CA ARG A 42 -7.06 -1.81 3.13
C ARG A 42 -6.39 -2.92 2.31
N GLY A 43 -5.42 -2.55 1.47
CA GLY A 43 -4.58 -3.50 0.73
C GLY A 43 -3.75 -4.40 1.66
N HIS A 44 -3.01 -3.81 2.60
CA HIS A 44 -2.25 -4.55 3.61
C HIS A 44 -3.14 -5.50 4.41
N ARG A 45 -4.31 -5.02 4.88
CA ARG A 45 -5.25 -5.87 5.61
C ARG A 45 -5.66 -7.09 4.79
N SER A 46 -5.98 -6.91 3.51
CA SER A 46 -6.37 -8.02 2.64
C SER A 46 -5.24 -9.04 2.48
N ILE A 47 -4.00 -8.59 2.26
CA ILE A 47 -2.83 -9.47 2.10
C ILE A 47 -2.55 -10.22 3.39
N LEU A 48 -2.52 -9.51 4.52
CA LEU A 48 -2.24 -10.10 5.83
C LEU A 48 -3.32 -11.10 6.24
N THR A 49 -4.60 -10.80 6.01
CA THR A 49 -5.69 -11.75 6.25
C THR A 49 -5.49 -13.01 5.42
N ASN A 50 -5.28 -12.88 4.11
CA ASN A 50 -5.12 -14.04 3.24
C ASN A 50 -3.90 -14.88 3.61
N LEU A 51 -2.75 -14.23 3.87
CA LEU A 51 -1.51 -14.91 4.26
C LEU A 51 -1.65 -15.66 5.59
N LEU A 52 -2.24 -15.01 6.60
CA LEU A 52 -2.40 -15.63 7.92
C LEU A 52 -3.45 -16.74 7.92
N SER A 53 -4.49 -16.63 7.08
CA SER A 53 -5.44 -17.73 6.87
C SER A 53 -4.78 -18.94 6.21
N ASP A 54 -4.01 -18.73 5.15
CA ASP A 54 -3.29 -19.81 4.46
C ASP A 54 -2.29 -20.53 5.39
N LEU A 55 -1.60 -19.78 6.25
CA LEU A 55 -0.70 -20.36 7.26
C LEU A 55 -1.42 -21.10 8.39
N ALA A 56 -2.69 -20.75 8.68
CA ALA A 56 -3.48 -21.42 9.71
C ALA A 56 -4.15 -22.71 9.22
N ASP A 57 -4.31 -22.84 7.90
CA ASP A 57 -4.88 -24.01 7.23
C ASP A 57 -3.81 -25.09 6.89
N GLN A 58 -2.51 -24.79 7.17
CA GLN A 58 -1.37 -25.72 7.06
C GLN A 58 -1.05 -26.41 8.40
#